data_AF-A0A946FT91-F1
#
_entry.id   AF-A0A946FT91-F1
#
_cell.length_a   1.000
_cell.length_b   1.000
_cell.length_c   1.000
_cell.angle_alpha   90.00
_cell.angle_beta   90.00
_cell.angle_gamma   90.00
#
_symmetry.space_group_name_H-M   'P 1'
#
loop_
_entity.id
_entity.type
_entity.pdbx_description
1 polymer ?
#
loop_
_entity_poly.entity_id
_entity_poly.type
_entity_poly.pdbx_seq_one_letter_code
_entity_poly.pdbx_strand_id
1 'polypeptide(L)'
;MFFKPAAAQLAIIPRLYQTEEVPLKDKLVYLHFSFPTGSDWWAYEFNGNDIFFGYVILNNDTDMSEAGYFNLSDLADIRIHGYLEIECDQYWQIRPANQVEKICIAQGWTLPDPSATVEIVCPNCKKIILSESDSNEIQCSECKIIIPHRHINSTTPGGLYHGLYS
;
A
#
# COMPACT_ATOMS: atom_id res chain seq x y z
N MET A 1 3.63 13.88 9.06
CA MET A 1 5.04 13.82 8.69
C MET A 1 5.19 12.73 7.65
N PHE A 2 5.36 13.10 6.39
CA PHE A 2 5.60 12.19 5.28
C PHE A 2 6.73 11.21 5.61
N PHE A 3 6.42 9.92 5.69
CA PHE A 3 7.44 8.89 5.84
C PHE A 3 8.04 8.59 4.46
N LYS A 4 9.29 9.01 4.25
CA LYS A 4 10.01 8.70 3.03
C LYS A 4 10.40 7.20 3.01
N PRO A 5 10.11 6.45 1.93
CA PRO A 5 10.57 5.07 1.80
C PRO A 5 12.08 4.95 2.00
N ALA A 6 12.52 3.91 2.73
CA ALA A 6 13.93 3.68 2.94
C ALA A 6 14.63 3.25 1.64
N ALA A 7 15.92 3.59 1.49
CA ALA A 7 16.69 3.21 0.30
C ALA A 7 16.67 1.69 0.02
N ALA A 8 16.64 0.86 1.06
CA ALA A 8 16.52 -0.59 0.93
C ALA A 8 15.18 -1.04 0.35
N GLN A 9 14.08 -0.34 0.66
CA GLN A 9 12.75 -0.62 0.08
C GLN A 9 12.70 -0.20 -1.39
N LEU A 10 13.33 0.92 -1.74
CA LEU A 10 13.40 1.38 -3.13
C LEU A 10 14.30 0.49 -4.00
N ALA A 11 15.34 -0.10 -3.42
CA ALA A 11 16.33 -0.91 -4.13
C ALA A 11 15.78 -2.25 -4.65
N ILE A 12 14.70 -2.78 -4.07
CA ILE A 12 14.08 -4.04 -4.49
C ILE A 12 13.02 -3.85 -5.58
N ILE A 13 12.63 -2.61 -5.87
CA ILE A 13 11.60 -2.31 -6.88
C ILE A 13 12.21 -2.47 -8.28
N PRO A 14 11.56 -3.19 -9.21
CA PRO A 14 11.99 -3.30 -10.59
C PRO A 14 12.15 -1.94 -11.25
N ARG A 15 13.05 -1.84 -12.23
CA ARG A 15 13.20 -0.63 -13.04
C ARG A 15 12.02 -0.47 -13.97
N LEU A 16 11.78 0.78 -14.41
CA LEU A 16 10.74 1.07 -15.40
C LEU A 16 10.91 0.17 -16.63
N TYR A 17 9.79 -0.36 -17.11
CA TYR A 17 9.66 -1.30 -18.22
C TYR A 17 10.24 -2.70 -17.98
N GLN A 18 10.82 -2.98 -16.81
CA GLN A 18 11.40 -4.29 -16.53
C GLN A 18 10.34 -5.39 -16.40
N THR A 19 9.09 -5.04 -16.06
CA THR A 19 7.97 -5.98 -15.94
C THR A 19 6.88 -5.69 -16.96
N GLU A 20 7.19 -5.10 -18.11
CA GLU A 20 6.20 -4.71 -19.14
C GLU A 20 5.34 -5.89 -19.61
N GLU A 21 5.95 -7.06 -19.80
CA GLU A 21 5.28 -8.31 -20.18
C GLU A 21 4.42 -8.93 -19.06
N VAL A 22 4.54 -8.44 -17.82
CA VAL A 22 3.74 -8.92 -16.69
C VAL A 22 2.36 -8.28 -16.75
N PRO A 23 1.27 -9.06 -16.87
CA PRO A 23 -0.09 -8.53 -16.87
C PRO A 23 -0.37 -7.68 -15.63
N LEU A 24 -1.16 -6.62 -15.77
CA LEU A 24 -1.46 -5.68 -14.66
C LEU A 24 -1.90 -6.40 -13.39
N LYS A 25 -2.77 -7.40 -13.50
CA LYS A 25 -3.28 -8.20 -12.38
C LYS A 25 -2.20 -8.93 -11.57
N ASP A 26 -1.07 -9.26 -12.23
CA ASP A 26 0.03 -10.05 -11.67
C ASP A 26 1.24 -9.17 -11.30
N LYS A 27 1.20 -7.86 -11.58
CA LYS A 27 2.25 -6.92 -11.18
C LYS A 27 2.36 -6.87 -9.67
N LEU A 28 3.58 -7.01 -9.15
CA LEU A 28 3.85 -6.88 -7.73
C LEU A 28 3.77 -5.41 -7.31
N VAL A 29 3.09 -5.18 -6.20
CA VAL A 29 2.93 -3.87 -5.58
C VAL A 29 3.94 -3.73 -4.46
N TYR A 30 4.96 -2.89 -4.65
CA TYR A 30 6.08 -2.76 -3.72
C TYR A 30 5.84 -1.73 -2.62
N LEU A 31 5.12 -0.66 -2.92
CA LEU A 31 4.81 0.42 -1.99
C LEU A 31 3.35 0.85 -2.18
N HIS A 32 2.75 1.30 -1.09
CA HIS A 32 1.45 1.96 -1.07
C HIS A 32 1.58 3.31 -0.39
N PHE A 33 1.09 4.33 -1.07
CA PHE A 33 0.93 5.68 -0.54
C PHE A 33 -0.56 5.96 -0.45
N SER A 34 -1.01 6.51 0.67
CA SER A 34 -2.40 6.87 0.87
C SER A 34 -2.54 8.29 1.35
N PHE A 35 -3.61 8.94 0.91
CA PHE A 35 -4.02 10.24 1.37
C PHE A 35 -5.39 10.13 2.06
N PRO A 36 -5.57 10.71 3.26
CA PRO A 36 -6.78 10.49 4.07
C PRO A 36 -8.11 10.85 3.40
N THR A 37 -8.11 11.66 2.35
CA THR A 37 -9.32 12.04 1.61
C THR A 37 -9.68 11.06 0.48
N GLY A 38 -9.07 9.87 0.46
CA GLY A 38 -9.43 8.79 -0.47
C GLY A 38 -8.62 8.77 -1.76
N SER A 39 -7.35 9.15 -1.71
CA SER A 39 -6.45 8.93 -2.85
C SER A 39 -5.38 7.91 -2.48
N ASP A 40 -5.08 7.01 -3.39
CA ASP A 40 -4.15 5.91 -3.18
C ASP A 40 -3.25 5.74 -4.41
N TRP A 41 -1.97 5.49 -4.16
CA TRP A 41 -0.96 5.19 -5.18
C TRP A 41 -0.25 3.89 -4.81
N TRP A 42 -0.18 2.97 -5.76
CA TRP A 42 0.48 1.67 -5.62
C TRP A 42 1.63 1.56 -6.60
N ALA A 43 2.87 1.46 -6.11
CA ALA A 43 4.06 1.44 -6.96
C ALA A 43 4.41 0.02 -7.45
N TYR A 44 4.59 -0.15 -8.76
CA TYR A 44 5.03 -1.40 -9.38
C TYR A 44 6.50 -1.35 -9.79
N GLU A 45 6.92 -0.24 -10.38
CA GLU A 45 8.27 -0.04 -10.90
C GLU A 45 8.79 1.34 -10.52
N PHE A 46 10.11 1.49 -10.45
CA PHE A 46 10.77 2.74 -10.05
C PHE A 46 11.96 3.05 -10.95
N ASN A 47 12.12 4.31 -11.36
CA ASN A 47 13.30 4.71 -12.14
C ASN A 47 14.60 4.74 -11.31
N GLY A 48 14.50 4.63 -9.98
CA GLY A 48 15.61 4.69 -9.03
C GLY A 48 15.94 6.09 -8.51
N ASN A 49 15.13 7.08 -8.85
CA ASN A 49 15.31 8.46 -8.41
C ASN A 49 14.00 9.05 -7.87
N ASP A 50 12.97 9.13 -8.70
CA ASP A 50 11.77 9.90 -8.39
C ASP A 50 10.48 9.36 -9.02
N ILE A 51 10.54 8.78 -10.23
CA ILE A 51 9.36 8.39 -10.99
C ILE A 51 9.02 6.93 -10.71
N PHE A 52 7.78 6.69 -10.28
CA PHE A 52 7.17 5.37 -10.25
C PHE A 52 6.26 5.15 -11.44
N PHE A 53 6.15 3.90 -11.88
CA PHE A 53 4.98 3.41 -12.61
C PHE A 53 4.14 2.57 -11.65
N GLY A 54 2.83 2.79 -11.64
CA GLY A 54 1.97 2.19 -10.65
C GLY A 54 0.49 2.44 -10.92
N TYR A 55 -0.37 2.06 -9.98
CA TYR A 55 -1.82 2.28 -10.08
C TYR A 55 -2.27 3.42 -9.17
N VAL A 56 -3.21 4.21 -9.65
CA VAL A 56 -3.66 5.42 -8.96
C VAL A 56 -5.18 5.44 -8.90
N ILE A 57 -5.72 5.68 -7.71
CA ILE A 57 -7.11 6.06 -7.47
C ILE A 57 -7.09 7.43 -6.82
N LEU A 58 -7.81 8.40 -7.39
CA LEU A 58 -7.92 9.74 -6.82
C LEU A 58 -9.36 9.98 -6.36
N ASN A 59 -9.53 10.56 -5.17
CA ASN A 59 -10.85 10.90 -4.62
C ASN A 59 -11.87 9.74 -4.55
N ASN A 60 -11.40 8.50 -4.37
CA ASN A 60 -12.15 7.26 -4.46
C ASN A 60 -12.87 7.04 -5.81
N ASP A 61 -12.45 7.75 -6.87
CA ASP A 61 -12.96 7.55 -8.22
C ASP A 61 -12.29 6.32 -8.83
N THR A 62 -13.02 5.21 -8.81
CA THR A 62 -12.58 3.94 -9.38
C THR A 62 -12.78 3.89 -10.89
N ASP A 63 -13.71 4.67 -11.44
CA ASP A 63 -14.03 4.66 -12.88
C ASP A 63 -12.92 5.32 -13.70
N MET A 64 -12.31 6.37 -13.15
CA MET A 64 -11.20 7.11 -13.76
C MET A 64 -9.82 6.68 -13.24
N SER A 65 -9.75 5.52 -12.59
CA SER A 65 -8.49 4.99 -12.07
C SER A 65 -7.64 4.34 -13.16
N GLU A 66 -6.32 4.50 -13.08
CA GLU A 66 -5.43 4.04 -14.14
C GLU A 66 -4.06 3.58 -13.61
N ALA A 67 -3.39 2.77 -14.43
CA ALA A 67 -1.97 2.53 -14.28
C ALA A 67 -1.20 3.63 -15.01
N GLY A 68 -0.40 4.40 -14.30
CA GLY A 68 0.30 5.57 -14.83
C GLY A 68 1.56 5.91 -14.04
N TYR A 69 2.18 7.02 -14.43
CA TYR A 69 3.39 7.52 -13.79
C TYR A 69 3.06 8.55 -12.71
N PHE A 70 3.80 8.50 -11.60
CA PHE A 70 3.73 9.52 -10.55
C PHE A 70 5.10 9.73 -9.90
N ASN A 71 5.32 10.92 -9.36
CA ASN A 71 6.61 11.33 -8.79
C ASN A 71 6.59 11.25 -7.26
N LEU A 72 7.65 10.72 -6.67
CA LEU A 72 7.83 10.67 -5.23
C LEU A 72 7.91 12.07 -4.62
N SER A 73 8.58 13.00 -5.30
CA SER A 73 8.66 14.41 -4.87
C SER A 73 7.27 15.06 -4.83
N ASP A 74 6.44 14.84 -5.84
CA ASP A 74 5.09 15.42 -5.89
C ASP A 74 4.25 14.90 -4.73
N LEU A 75 4.33 13.60 -4.43
CA LEU A 75 3.63 13.03 -3.28
C LEU A 75 4.12 13.60 -1.94
N ALA A 76 5.43 13.84 -1.81
CA ALA A 76 6.03 14.42 -0.60
C ALA A 76 5.67 15.90 -0.40
N ASP A 77 5.39 16.63 -1.48
CA ASP A 77 5.05 18.05 -1.46
C ASP A 77 3.54 18.31 -1.30
N ILE A 78 2.68 17.31 -1.49
CA ILE A 78 1.24 17.44 -1.25
C ILE A 78 0.98 17.72 0.25
N ARG A 79 0.48 18.93 0.50
CA ARG A 79 0.02 19.38 1.82
C ARG A 79 -1.33 20.09 1.71
N ILE A 80 -2.38 19.49 2.27
CA ILE A 80 -3.71 20.11 2.32
C ILE A 80 -3.96 20.68 3.72
N HIS A 81 -4.49 21.89 3.77
CA HIS A 81 -4.73 22.65 5.02
C HIS A 81 -3.49 22.80 5.93
N GLY A 82 -2.28 22.59 5.39
CA GLY A 82 -1.01 22.75 6.10
C GLY A 82 -0.57 21.57 6.98
N TYR A 83 -1.40 20.53 7.12
CA TYR A 83 -1.11 19.39 7.99
C TYR A 83 -1.53 18.02 7.44
N LEU A 84 -2.43 17.95 6.45
CA LEU A 84 -2.76 16.69 5.79
C LEU A 84 -1.70 16.41 4.74
N GLU A 85 -0.98 15.32 4.95
CA GLU A 85 0.11 14.86 4.10
C GLU A 85 -0.22 13.46 3.58
N ILE A 86 0.47 13.03 2.53
CA ILE A 86 0.46 11.64 2.09
C ILE A 86 1.25 10.79 3.07
N GLU A 87 0.77 9.57 3.33
CA GLU A 87 1.44 8.58 4.17
C GLU A 87 1.95 7.43 3.29
N CYS A 88 3.23 7.08 3.43
CA CYS A 88 3.76 5.82 2.93
C CYS A 88 3.51 4.73 3.96
N ASP A 89 2.85 3.65 3.55
CA ASP A 89 2.55 2.53 4.41
C ASP A 89 3.83 1.77 4.81
N GLN A 90 4.15 1.79 6.12
CA GLN A 90 5.34 1.14 6.69
C GLN A 90 5.20 -0.38 6.86
N TYR A 91 3.98 -0.89 6.86
CA TYR A 91 3.66 -2.29 7.09
C TYR A 91 3.18 -3.00 5.81
N TRP A 92 3.14 -2.27 4.69
CA TRP A 92 2.79 -2.79 3.37
C TRP A 92 3.55 -4.09 3.06
N GLN A 93 2.80 -5.14 2.76
CA GLN A 93 3.36 -6.41 2.27
C GLN A 93 3.27 -6.47 0.76
N ILE A 94 4.40 -6.79 0.12
CA ILE A 94 4.49 -6.94 -1.33
C ILE A 94 3.55 -8.05 -1.78
N ARG A 95 2.68 -7.74 -2.74
CA ARG A 95 1.69 -8.68 -3.26
C ARG A 95 1.30 -8.33 -4.70
N PRO A 96 0.71 -9.26 -5.46
CA PRO A 96 0.16 -8.95 -6.78
C PRO A 96 -0.98 -7.95 -6.71
N ALA A 97 -1.19 -7.16 -7.77
CA ALA A 97 -2.28 -6.18 -7.85
C ALA A 97 -3.67 -6.81 -7.64
N ASN A 98 -3.88 -8.07 -8.07
CA ASN A 98 -5.12 -8.80 -7.82
C ASN A 98 -5.35 -9.22 -6.36
N GLN A 99 -4.40 -8.93 -5.47
CA GLN A 99 -4.51 -9.09 -4.01
C GLN A 99 -4.73 -7.74 -3.31
N VAL A 100 -5.02 -6.67 -4.06
CA VAL A 100 -5.33 -5.34 -3.54
C VAL A 100 -6.79 -5.04 -3.82
N GLU A 101 -7.63 -5.07 -2.78
CA GLU A 101 -9.10 -4.96 -2.90
C GLU A 101 -9.54 -3.75 -3.74
N LYS A 102 -9.01 -2.56 -3.47
CA LYS A 102 -9.35 -1.33 -4.22
C LYS A 102 -9.02 -1.43 -5.71
N ILE A 103 -7.91 -2.08 -6.07
CA ILE A 103 -7.55 -2.30 -7.47
C ILE A 103 -8.50 -3.32 -8.09
N CYS A 104 -8.83 -4.40 -7.39
CA CYS A 104 -9.81 -5.39 -7.86
C CYS A 104 -11.18 -4.77 -8.11
N ILE A 105 -11.67 -3.93 -7.20
CA ILE A 105 -12.94 -3.18 -7.37
C ILE A 105 -12.86 -2.32 -8.62
N ALA A 106 -11.81 -1.51 -8.75
CA ALA A 106 -11.64 -0.60 -9.87
C ALA A 106 -11.51 -1.30 -11.23
N GLN A 107 -10.89 -2.48 -11.26
CA GLN A 107 -10.69 -3.26 -12.49
C GLN A 107 -11.80 -4.29 -12.74
N GLY A 108 -12.79 -4.43 -11.85
CA GLY A 108 -13.83 -5.45 -11.95
C GLY A 108 -13.31 -6.88 -11.81
N TRP A 109 -12.21 -7.11 -11.08
CA TRP A 109 -11.65 -8.43 -10.82
C TRP A 109 -12.33 -9.11 -9.62
N THR A 110 -12.14 -10.43 -9.52
CA THR A 110 -12.55 -11.17 -8.31
C THR A 110 -11.81 -10.63 -7.09
N LEU A 111 -12.56 -10.38 -6.02
CA LEU A 111 -11.98 -9.91 -4.75
C LEU A 111 -11.12 -11.01 -4.12
N PRO A 112 -10.02 -10.65 -3.43
CA PRO A 112 -9.26 -11.58 -2.61
C PRO A 112 -10.18 -12.24 -1.58
N ASP A 113 -9.98 -13.53 -1.33
CA ASP A 113 -10.74 -14.25 -0.30
C ASP A 113 -10.36 -13.70 1.08
N PRO A 114 -11.30 -13.07 1.82
CA PRO A 114 -11.00 -12.49 3.13
C PRO A 114 -10.59 -13.55 4.16
N SER A 115 -11.03 -14.80 3.96
CA SER A 115 -10.68 -15.94 4.82
C SER A 115 -9.35 -16.62 4.45
N ALA A 116 -8.69 -16.16 3.37
CA ALA A 116 -7.37 -16.67 3.02
C ALA A 116 -6.36 -16.36 4.12
N THR A 117 -5.61 -17.37 4.52
CA THR A 117 -4.47 -17.19 5.42
C THR A 117 -3.34 -16.50 4.67
N VAL A 118 -2.87 -15.37 5.20
CA VAL A 118 -1.73 -14.63 4.67
C VAL A 118 -0.48 -14.88 5.51
N GLU A 119 0.65 -14.98 4.83
CA GLU A 119 1.97 -15.03 5.47
C GLU A 119 2.50 -13.62 5.68
N ILE A 120 2.78 -13.25 6.93
CA ILE A 120 3.29 -11.93 7.29
C ILE A 120 4.64 -12.10 7.95
N VAL A 121 5.64 -11.35 7.48
CA VAL A 121 6.94 -11.32 8.13
C VAL A 121 6.92 -10.27 9.23
N CYS A 122 7.09 -10.70 10.50
CA CYS A 122 7.14 -9.77 11.62
C CYS A 122 8.26 -8.72 11.40
N PRO A 123 7.96 -7.41 11.46
CA PRO A 123 8.96 -6.38 11.17
C PRO A 123 10.11 -6.38 12.19
N ASN A 124 9.82 -6.77 13.44
CA ASN A 124 10.78 -6.77 14.54
C ASN A 124 11.65 -8.05 14.59
N CYS A 125 11.05 -9.24 14.55
CA CYS A 125 11.80 -10.50 14.74
C CYS A 125 11.91 -11.38 13.49
N LYS A 126 11.34 -10.96 12.35
CA LYS A 126 11.37 -11.67 11.05
C LYS A 126 10.70 -13.05 11.01
N LYS A 127 10.01 -13.47 12.08
CA LYS A 127 9.20 -14.70 12.06
C LYS A 127 7.99 -14.54 11.14
N ILE A 128 7.66 -15.62 10.43
CA ILE A 128 6.42 -15.74 9.66
C ILE A 128 5.24 -15.91 10.61
N ILE A 129 4.24 -15.06 10.44
CA ILE A 129 2.95 -15.10 11.14
C ILE A 129 1.91 -15.49 10.11
N LEU A 130 1.16 -16.55 10.39
CA LEU A 130 -0.05 -16.90 9.65
C LEU A 130 -1.21 -16.14 10.28
N SER A 131 -1.90 -15.33 9.48
CA SER A 131 -3.06 -14.57 9.94
C SER A 131 -4.18 -14.67 8.92
N GLU A 132 -5.43 -14.58 9.38
CA GLU A 132 -6.56 -14.32 8.49
C GLU A 132 -6.42 -12.89 7.94
N SER A 133 -6.86 -12.68 6.70
CA SER A 133 -6.63 -11.42 5.99
C SER A 133 -7.54 -10.26 6.43
N ASP A 134 -8.44 -10.53 7.39
CA ASP A 134 -9.40 -9.61 8.03
C ASP A 134 -9.07 -9.31 9.52
N SER A 135 -7.96 -9.84 10.05
CA SER A 135 -7.57 -9.71 11.46
C SER A 135 -7.11 -8.30 11.84
N ASN A 136 -7.96 -7.53 12.54
CA ASN A 136 -7.75 -6.12 12.92
C ASN A 136 -6.46 -5.79 13.70
N GLU A 137 -5.85 -6.75 14.39
CA GLU A 137 -4.57 -6.60 15.06
C GLU A 137 -3.83 -7.93 15.02
N ILE A 138 -2.61 -7.92 14.48
CA ILE A 138 -1.82 -9.14 14.31
C ILE A 138 -0.68 -9.10 15.31
N GLN A 139 -0.76 -9.93 16.34
CA GLN A 139 0.28 -10.00 17.35
C GLN A 139 1.34 -11.05 16.99
N CYS A 140 2.61 -10.64 16.96
CA CYS A 140 3.70 -11.59 16.80
C CYS A 140 3.81 -12.49 18.04
N SER A 141 3.72 -13.81 17.85
CA SER A 141 3.83 -14.79 18.94
C SER A 141 5.17 -14.75 19.67
N GLU A 142 6.25 -14.35 19.01
CA GLU A 142 7.60 -14.30 19.59
C GLU A 142 7.87 -12.98 20.31
N CYS A 143 7.91 -11.87 19.56
CA CYS A 143 8.35 -10.59 20.12
C CYS A 143 7.20 -9.72 20.63
N LYS A 144 5.96 -10.24 20.61
CA LYS A 144 4.74 -9.64 21.16
C LYS A 144 4.34 -8.27 20.59
N ILE A 145 5.01 -7.78 19.53
CA ILE A 145 4.63 -6.56 18.82
C ILE A 145 3.25 -6.73 18.18
N ILE A 146 2.45 -5.66 18.22
CA ILE A 146 1.18 -5.56 17.51
C ILE A 146 1.46 -4.96 16.14
N ILE A 147 1.02 -5.66 15.09
CA ILE A 147 1.08 -5.22 13.70
C ILE A 147 -0.34 -4.75 13.34
N PRO A 148 -0.58 -3.45 13.11
CA PRO A 148 -1.92 -2.93 12.81
C PRO A 148 -2.44 -3.47 11.47
N HIS A 149 -3.76 -3.64 11.34
CA HIS A 149 -4.41 -4.31 10.19
C HIS A 149 -4.68 -3.44 8.97
N ARG A 150 -4.42 -2.12 9.00
CA ARG A 150 -4.63 -1.23 7.83
C ARG A 150 -3.89 -1.64 6.55
N HIS A 151 -3.10 -2.71 6.62
CA HIS A 151 -2.03 -3.07 5.72
C HIS A 151 -2.27 -4.41 5.01
N ILE A 152 -3.44 -5.04 5.21
CA ILE A 152 -3.76 -6.31 4.56
C ILE A 152 -4.95 -6.19 3.61
N ASN A 153 -6.03 -5.48 3.91
CA ASN A 153 -7.13 -5.25 2.95
C ASN A 153 -7.99 -4.01 3.31
N SER A 154 -7.43 -2.82 3.57
CA SER A 154 -8.25 -1.73 4.14
C SER A 154 -9.24 -1.11 3.13
N THR A 155 -10.43 -1.71 3.03
CA THR A 155 -11.69 -1.00 2.83
C THR A 155 -12.12 -0.36 4.15
N THR A 156 -11.72 0.88 4.37
CA THR A 156 -12.52 1.75 5.24
C THR A 156 -12.78 3.05 4.50
N PRO A 157 -14.00 3.25 3.98
CA PRO A 157 -14.41 4.54 3.45
C PRO A 157 -14.69 5.46 4.62
N GLY A 158 -13.68 6.23 5.05
CA GLY A 158 -13.82 7.35 5.99
C GLY A 158 -14.15 6.98 7.45
N GLY A 159 -13.41 7.59 8.38
CA GLY A 159 -13.72 7.61 9.82
C GLY A 159 -12.74 6.75 10.65
N LEU A 160 -12.19 7.19 11.78
CA LEU A 160 -12.50 8.31 12.65
C LEU A 160 -11.19 8.82 13.29
N TYR A 161 -11.08 10.14 13.41
CA TYR A 161 -10.29 10.74 14.48
C TYR A 161 -10.91 10.35 15.82
N HIS A 162 -10.18 9.55 16.60
CA HIS A 162 -10.24 9.47 18.05
C HIS A 162 -8.79 9.14 18.45
N GLY A 163 -7.96 10.09 18.85
CA GLY A 163 -8.00 10.74 20.16
C GLY A 163 -6.94 10.09 21.06
N LEU A 164 -6.22 10.90 21.85
CA LEU A 164 -5.08 10.59 22.73
C LEU A 164 -3.74 10.59 21.96
N TYR A 165 -2.84 11.58 22.05
CA TYR A 165 -2.32 12.40 23.15
C TYR A 165 -1.98 13.80 22.57
N SER A 166 -2.17 14.97 23.18
CA SER A 166 -2.61 15.46 24.49
C SER A 166 -3.39 16.75 24.26
#